data_AF-A0A829QR50-F1
#
_entry.id   AF-A0A829QR50-F1
#
_cell.length_a   1.000
_cell.length_b   1.000
_cell.length_c   1.000
_cell.angle_alpha   90.00
_cell.angle_beta   90.00
_cell.angle_gamma   90.00
#
_symmetry.space_group_name_H-M   'P 1'
#
loop_
_entity.id
_entity.type
_entity.pdbx_description
1 polymer ?
#
loop_
_entity_poly.entity_id
_entity_poly.type
_entity_poly.pdbx_seq_one_letter_code
_entity_poly.pdbx_strand_id
1 'polypeptide(L)'
;MAAINGSFQPTPGFIRELDNVLRWVWNVTVDEMLSATSSLTRADIEPLLQATGKSVSLGTIDACDAALYRLRPHLGRGVVAALALAFHEYGESYNYFNDLTTDALREGAYVRTALVGVGIRSEKAVYANACTLLPEARQWLRWDLQRAYARRFATIAQQFQGTVVVDVENLRNDHVFQNLPQDWRAHKGRRKEDPGDVFTYGLPPEVVDGLYPGRIIGIDPLAKCFGFDDAWLVAVKLGAEPTAAINVAWAIMQAVTASNDKSRPTITAWGALERGYITTPQFMIPSETGAVIPTPESMWNASRPVLTPWLRAYEAAKVDYVMRPNREKLSTMMLKTRGRSTYSPRSALVVYDSQSLPAVPYVLAADENSSVLEVRPDGFNIHCPGTLNVDEAVTWMPTGEETRALIRDAIGQWRAVHLPEPHMLERIQSEFGLRAP
;
A
#
# COMPACT_ATOMS: atom_id res chain seq x y z
N MET A 1 -12.86 -13.13 -22.48
CA MET A 1 -14.05 -13.31 -21.61
C MET A 1 -14.51 -14.74 -21.80
N ALA A 2 -14.69 -15.50 -20.71
CA ALA A 2 -15.38 -16.78 -20.82
C ALA A 2 -16.82 -16.48 -21.23
N ALA A 3 -17.23 -16.96 -22.40
CA ALA A 3 -18.59 -16.80 -22.88
C ALA A 3 -19.53 -17.43 -21.85
N ILE A 4 -20.36 -16.60 -21.23
CA ILE A 4 -21.56 -17.11 -20.59
C ILE A 4 -22.38 -17.65 -21.78
N ASN A 5 -22.78 -18.92 -21.79
CA ASN A 5 -23.85 -19.37 -22.68
C ASN A 5 -25.11 -19.29 -21.81
N GLY A 6 -26.04 -18.37 -22.08
CA GLY A 6 -27.26 -18.28 -21.27
C GLY A 6 -27.93 -16.92 -21.25
N SER A 7 -28.97 -16.83 -20.43
CA SER A 7 -29.64 -15.58 -20.05
C SER A 7 -29.29 -15.27 -18.59
N PHE A 8 -29.26 -13.99 -18.23
CA PHE A 8 -28.99 -13.53 -16.88
C PHE A 8 -30.26 -12.96 -16.27
N GLN A 9 -30.65 -13.41 -15.08
CA GLN A 9 -31.77 -12.82 -14.35
C GLN A 9 -31.24 -11.80 -13.34
N PRO A 10 -31.50 -10.49 -13.54
CA PRO A 10 -30.99 -9.45 -12.64
C PRO A 10 -31.56 -9.61 -11.23
N THR A 11 -30.66 -9.71 -10.25
CA THR A 11 -31.04 -9.75 -8.83
C THR A 11 -31.30 -8.33 -8.31
N PRO A 12 -32.06 -8.15 -7.21
CA PRO A 12 -32.23 -6.83 -6.60
C PRO A 12 -30.91 -6.16 -6.22
N GLY A 13 -29.91 -6.95 -5.78
CA GLY A 13 -28.56 -6.46 -5.49
C GLY A 13 -27.86 -5.95 -6.75
N PHE A 14 -27.86 -6.73 -7.83
CA PHE A 14 -27.29 -6.32 -9.12
C PHE A 14 -27.92 -5.02 -9.62
N ILE A 15 -29.25 -4.92 -9.60
CA ILE A 15 -29.98 -3.74 -10.09
C ILE A 15 -29.54 -2.48 -9.35
N ARG A 16 -29.48 -2.56 -8.01
CA ARG A 16 -29.05 -1.45 -7.15
C ARG A 16 -27.62 -1.02 -7.46
N GLU A 17 -26.70 -1.98 -7.60
CA GLU A 17 -25.30 -1.62 -7.85
C GLU A 17 -25.05 -1.17 -9.28
N LEU A 18 -25.81 -1.65 -10.26
CA LEU A 18 -25.74 -1.14 -11.63
C LEU A 18 -26.19 0.32 -11.67
N ASP A 19 -27.28 0.68 -10.98
CA ASP A 19 -27.72 2.07 -10.85
C ASP A 19 -26.63 2.95 -10.21
N ASN A 20 -25.99 2.48 -9.13
CA ASN A 20 -24.87 3.19 -8.51
C ASN A 20 -23.70 3.41 -9.50
N VAL A 21 -23.30 2.37 -10.22
CA VAL A 21 -22.19 2.44 -11.20
C VAL A 21 -22.51 3.44 -12.31
N LEU A 22 -23.73 3.39 -12.87
CA LEU A 22 -24.16 4.29 -13.95
C LEU A 22 -24.23 5.74 -13.48
N ARG A 23 -24.83 5.98 -12.30
CA ARG A 23 -25.06 7.32 -11.76
C ARG A 23 -23.78 7.99 -11.30
N TRP A 24 -22.93 7.26 -10.59
CA TRP A 24 -21.86 7.89 -9.80
C TRP A 24 -20.46 7.66 -10.37
N VAL A 25 -20.16 6.51 -11.01
CA VAL A 25 -18.85 6.31 -11.70
C VAL A 25 -18.94 6.72 -13.17
N TRP A 26 -19.90 6.19 -13.93
CA TRP A 26 -19.98 6.52 -15.36
C TRP A 26 -20.60 7.90 -15.60
N ASN A 27 -21.47 8.36 -14.70
CA ASN A 27 -22.27 9.57 -14.84
C ASN A 27 -22.93 9.62 -16.23
N VAL A 28 -23.73 8.58 -16.50
CA VAL A 28 -24.41 8.33 -17.77
C VAL A 28 -25.88 8.00 -17.49
N THR A 29 -26.76 8.62 -18.26
CA THR A 29 -28.20 8.31 -18.27
C THR A 29 -28.54 7.19 -19.25
N VAL A 30 -29.71 6.56 -19.05
CA VAL A 30 -30.21 5.53 -19.98
C VAL A 30 -30.37 6.08 -21.39
N ASP A 31 -30.85 7.32 -21.54
CA ASP A 31 -31.06 7.93 -22.86
C ASP A 31 -29.73 8.19 -23.59
N GLU A 32 -28.66 8.52 -22.87
CA GLU A 32 -27.31 8.61 -23.44
C GLU A 32 -26.80 7.23 -23.88
N MET A 33 -27.04 6.16 -23.10
CA MET A 33 -26.67 4.79 -23.50
C MET A 33 -27.39 4.36 -24.78
N LEU A 34 -28.70 4.61 -24.86
CA LEU A 34 -29.51 4.31 -26.04
C LEU A 34 -29.05 5.12 -27.26
N SER A 35 -28.61 6.36 -27.06
CA SER A 35 -28.08 7.20 -28.14
C SER A 35 -26.69 6.74 -28.63
N ALA A 36 -25.91 6.08 -27.76
CA ALA A 36 -24.56 5.61 -28.09
C ALA A 36 -24.53 4.33 -28.92
N THR A 37 -25.65 3.59 -29.02
CA THR A 37 -25.74 2.36 -29.82
C THR A 37 -27.16 2.08 -30.32
N SER A 38 -27.31 1.74 -31.59
CA SER A 38 -28.59 1.31 -32.17
C SER A 38 -28.98 -0.12 -31.77
N SER A 39 -28.10 -0.85 -31.08
CA SER A 39 -28.29 -2.24 -30.67
C SER A 39 -29.04 -2.40 -29.35
N LEU A 40 -29.39 -1.29 -28.68
CA LEU A 40 -30.14 -1.29 -27.42
C LEU A 40 -31.47 -0.58 -27.61
N THR A 41 -32.52 -1.15 -27.06
CA THR A 41 -33.81 -0.48 -26.85
C THR A 41 -34.09 -0.29 -25.37
N ARG A 42 -35.02 0.59 -25.03
CA ARG A 42 -35.44 0.80 -23.63
C ARG A 42 -35.96 -0.49 -22.99
N ALA A 43 -36.65 -1.35 -23.76
CA ALA A 43 -37.15 -2.63 -23.30
C ALA A 43 -36.03 -3.63 -22.95
N ASP A 44 -34.84 -3.48 -23.53
CA ASP A 44 -33.67 -4.32 -23.23
C ASP A 44 -32.99 -3.91 -21.92
N ILE A 45 -32.96 -2.61 -21.63
CA ILE A 45 -32.29 -2.04 -20.44
C ILE A 45 -33.20 -2.11 -19.21
N GLU A 46 -34.51 -1.96 -19.37
CA GLU A 46 -35.47 -1.90 -18.26
C GLU A 46 -35.35 -3.09 -17.28
N PRO A 47 -35.19 -4.35 -17.71
CA PRO A 47 -34.96 -5.47 -16.79
C PRO A 47 -33.64 -5.39 -16.00
N LEU A 48 -32.62 -4.70 -16.52
CA LEU A 48 -31.34 -4.50 -15.81
C LEU A 48 -31.42 -3.43 -14.72
N LEU A 49 -32.37 -2.50 -14.83
CA LEU A 49 -32.52 -1.37 -13.91
C LEU A 49 -33.74 -1.48 -12.99
N GLN A 50 -34.61 -2.46 -13.22
CA GLN A 50 -35.82 -2.65 -12.44
C GLN A 50 -36.06 -4.13 -12.17
N ALA A 51 -36.64 -4.44 -11.00
CA ALA A 51 -36.96 -5.79 -10.59
C ALA A 51 -38.18 -6.33 -11.34
N THR A 52 -38.01 -6.62 -12.63
CA THR A 52 -39.06 -7.12 -13.52
C THR A 52 -39.22 -8.65 -13.46
N GLY A 53 -38.26 -9.35 -12.87
CA GLY A 53 -38.17 -10.82 -12.88
C GLY A 53 -37.80 -11.41 -14.25
N LYS A 54 -37.60 -10.59 -15.28
CA LYS A 54 -37.25 -11.04 -16.63
C LYS A 54 -35.76 -11.32 -16.75
N SER A 55 -35.43 -12.39 -17.49
CA SER A 55 -34.06 -12.67 -17.88
C SER A 55 -33.63 -11.82 -19.07
N VAL A 56 -32.37 -11.44 -19.10
CA VAL A 56 -31.73 -10.57 -20.10
C VAL A 56 -30.74 -11.40 -20.91
N SER A 57 -30.67 -11.11 -22.22
CA SER A 57 -29.70 -11.76 -23.10
C SER A 57 -28.28 -11.24 -22.84
N LEU A 58 -27.26 -12.05 -23.11
CA LEU A 58 -25.88 -11.59 -23.00
C LEU A 58 -25.51 -10.57 -24.07
N GLY A 59 -26.15 -10.64 -25.24
CA GLY A 59 -26.00 -9.61 -26.26
C GLY A 59 -26.43 -8.23 -25.75
N THR A 60 -27.43 -8.18 -24.86
CA THR A 60 -27.83 -6.94 -24.18
C THR A 60 -26.74 -6.45 -23.23
N ILE A 61 -26.14 -7.33 -22.44
CA ILE A 61 -25.02 -6.98 -21.54
C ILE A 61 -23.83 -6.44 -22.35
N ASP A 62 -23.44 -7.14 -23.41
CA ASP A 62 -22.33 -6.73 -24.28
C ASP A 62 -22.62 -5.38 -24.96
N ALA A 63 -23.87 -5.15 -25.40
CA ALA A 63 -24.28 -3.89 -25.98
C ALA A 63 -24.27 -2.73 -24.96
N CYS A 64 -24.67 -2.98 -23.71
CA CYS A 64 -24.53 -2.02 -22.62
C CYS A 64 -23.08 -1.68 -22.33
N ASP A 65 -22.20 -2.69 -22.23
CA ASP A 65 -20.77 -2.47 -22.01
C ASP A 65 -20.12 -1.69 -23.18
N ALA A 66 -20.51 -2.00 -24.42
CA ALA A 66 -20.05 -1.26 -25.59
C ALA A 66 -20.51 0.21 -25.59
N ALA A 67 -21.76 0.47 -25.19
CA ALA A 67 -22.29 1.82 -25.06
C ALA A 67 -21.55 2.63 -23.99
N LEU A 68 -21.34 2.05 -22.80
CA LEU A 68 -20.59 2.70 -21.72
C LEU A 68 -19.14 2.98 -22.09
N TYR A 69 -18.47 2.05 -22.76
CA TYR A 69 -17.10 2.24 -23.23
C TYR A 69 -17.01 3.36 -24.29
N ARG A 70 -18.00 3.47 -25.20
CA ARG A 70 -18.05 4.59 -26.17
C ARG A 70 -18.21 5.94 -25.48
N LEU A 71 -19.06 6.02 -24.44
CA LEU A 71 -19.34 7.26 -23.73
C LEU A 71 -18.20 7.68 -22.79
N ARG A 72 -17.51 6.72 -22.17
CA ARG A 72 -16.45 6.95 -21.16
C ARG A 72 -15.30 5.94 -21.32
N PRO A 73 -14.47 6.03 -22.38
CA PRO A 73 -13.44 5.03 -22.67
C PRO A 73 -12.36 4.92 -21.58
N HIS A 74 -12.05 6.03 -20.91
CA HIS A 74 -11.06 6.08 -19.82
C HIS A 74 -11.46 5.28 -18.57
N LEU A 75 -12.74 4.92 -18.42
CA LEU A 75 -13.21 4.10 -17.30
C LEU A 75 -13.05 2.60 -17.56
N GLY A 76 -12.75 2.22 -18.80
CA GLY A 76 -12.55 0.83 -19.19
C GLY A 76 -13.80 0.13 -19.69
N ARG A 77 -13.69 -1.17 -19.96
CA ARG A 77 -14.70 -2.01 -20.62
C ARG A 77 -15.13 -3.20 -19.77
N GLY A 78 -16.32 -3.73 -20.03
CA GLY A 78 -16.80 -4.99 -19.44
C GLY A 78 -17.30 -4.86 -18.00
N VAL A 79 -17.75 -3.68 -17.60
CA VAL A 79 -18.19 -3.40 -16.22
C VAL A 79 -19.54 -4.06 -15.92
N VAL A 80 -20.49 -4.04 -16.85
CA VAL A 80 -21.82 -4.63 -16.67
C VAL A 80 -21.70 -6.15 -16.60
N ALA A 81 -20.91 -6.74 -17.51
CA ALA A 81 -20.60 -8.16 -17.47
C ALA A 81 -19.90 -8.56 -16.17
N ALA A 82 -18.90 -7.79 -15.71
CA ALA A 82 -18.20 -8.07 -14.46
C ALA A 82 -19.14 -7.96 -13.24
N LEU A 83 -20.01 -6.96 -13.20
CA LEU A 83 -21.00 -6.81 -12.13
C LEU A 83 -22.01 -7.97 -12.14
N ALA A 84 -22.50 -8.39 -13.30
CA ALA A 84 -23.40 -9.53 -13.41
C ALA A 84 -22.75 -10.82 -12.88
N LEU A 85 -21.46 -11.02 -13.16
CA LEU A 85 -20.68 -12.13 -12.59
C LEU A 85 -20.54 -12.03 -11.07
N ALA A 86 -20.33 -10.82 -10.53
CA ALA A 86 -20.23 -10.59 -9.09
C ALA A 86 -21.52 -10.92 -8.33
N PHE A 87 -22.68 -10.91 -8.98
CA PHE A 87 -23.97 -11.27 -8.38
C PHE A 87 -24.44 -12.69 -8.70
N HIS A 88 -23.62 -13.50 -9.37
CA HIS A 88 -23.95 -14.89 -9.61
C HIS A 88 -23.76 -15.71 -8.33
N GLU A 89 -24.76 -16.52 -7.96
CA GLU A 89 -24.69 -17.43 -6.82
C GLU A 89 -23.79 -18.61 -7.18
N TYR A 90 -22.53 -18.58 -6.73
CA TYR A 90 -21.69 -19.76 -6.76
C TYR A 90 -20.79 -19.82 -5.53
N GLY A 91 -20.60 -21.06 -5.04
CA GLY A 91 -19.89 -21.39 -3.81
C GLY A 91 -18.48 -21.92 -4.05
N GLU A 92 -17.62 -21.60 -3.08
CA GLU A 92 -16.31 -22.17 -2.76
C GLU A 92 -15.13 -21.94 -3.73
N SER A 93 -14.75 -20.68 -3.93
CA SER A 93 -13.39 -20.30 -4.37
C SER A 93 -12.31 -20.47 -3.28
N TYR A 94 -12.71 -20.88 -2.07
CA TYR A 94 -11.86 -20.93 -0.88
C TYR A 94 -10.63 -21.85 -1.05
N ASN A 95 -10.82 -23.08 -1.55
CA ASN A 95 -9.72 -24.04 -1.69
C ASN A 95 -8.66 -23.52 -2.69
N TYR A 96 -9.09 -22.85 -3.75
CA TYR A 96 -8.20 -22.22 -4.72
C TYR A 96 -7.35 -21.10 -4.13
N PHE A 97 -7.93 -20.25 -3.27
CA PHE A 97 -7.15 -19.23 -2.56
C PHE A 97 -6.08 -19.85 -1.67
N ASN A 98 -6.44 -20.92 -0.97
CA ASN A 98 -5.53 -21.64 -0.08
C ASN A 98 -4.34 -22.22 -0.85
N ASP A 99 -4.62 -22.89 -1.97
CA ASP A 99 -3.59 -23.48 -2.85
C ASP A 99 -2.67 -22.40 -3.42
N LEU A 100 -3.24 -21.32 -3.97
CA LEU A 100 -2.47 -20.21 -4.56
C LEU A 100 -1.58 -19.49 -3.53
N THR A 101 -2.12 -19.24 -2.34
CA THR A 101 -1.34 -18.59 -1.27
C THR A 101 -0.22 -19.53 -0.83
N THR A 102 -0.48 -20.83 -0.72
CA THR A 102 0.52 -21.83 -0.34
C THR A 102 1.63 -21.96 -1.38
N ASP A 103 1.28 -21.98 -2.66
CA ASP A 103 2.25 -22.05 -3.76
C ASP A 103 3.10 -20.78 -3.84
N ALA A 104 2.47 -19.60 -3.73
CA ALA A 104 3.18 -18.32 -3.69
C ALA A 104 4.16 -18.25 -2.50
N LEU A 105 3.77 -18.79 -1.33
CA LEU A 105 4.65 -18.86 -0.16
C LEU A 105 5.86 -19.78 -0.38
N ARG A 106 5.71 -20.87 -1.15
CA ARG A 106 6.75 -21.87 -1.43
C ARG A 106 7.73 -21.41 -2.52
N GLU A 107 7.25 -20.69 -3.52
CA GLU A 107 8.08 -20.28 -4.66
C GLU A 107 8.88 -19.00 -4.39
N GLY A 108 8.58 -18.25 -3.32
CA GLY A 108 9.28 -17.00 -2.96
C GLY A 108 9.24 -15.93 -4.08
N ALA A 109 8.41 -16.12 -5.11
CA ALA A 109 8.57 -15.52 -6.42
C ALA A 109 7.75 -14.23 -6.65
N TYR A 110 6.91 -13.83 -5.69
CA TYR A 110 6.01 -12.69 -5.86
C TYR A 110 6.26 -11.56 -4.84
N VAL A 111 7.51 -11.33 -4.44
CA VAL A 111 7.83 -10.21 -3.54
C VAL A 111 7.33 -8.87 -4.11
N ARG A 112 7.18 -8.73 -5.43
CA ARG A 112 6.77 -7.48 -6.11
C ARG A 112 5.26 -7.31 -6.32
N THR A 113 4.44 -8.31 -6.01
CA THR A 113 2.98 -8.25 -6.17
C THR A 113 2.27 -8.88 -4.97
N ALA A 114 1.03 -8.47 -4.71
CA ALA A 114 0.17 -9.11 -3.72
C ALA A 114 -1.04 -9.73 -4.41
N LEU A 115 -1.50 -10.87 -3.87
CA LEU A 115 -2.74 -11.50 -4.29
C LEU A 115 -3.92 -10.61 -3.87
N VAL A 116 -4.56 -9.95 -4.83
CA VAL A 116 -5.76 -9.14 -4.60
C VAL A 116 -6.96 -10.05 -4.40
N GLY A 117 -7.08 -11.08 -5.25
CA GLY A 117 -8.27 -11.90 -5.34
C GLY A 117 -8.16 -13.02 -6.37
N VAL A 118 -9.24 -13.78 -6.53
CA VAL A 118 -9.38 -14.84 -7.54
C VAL A 118 -10.61 -14.52 -8.37
N GLY A 119 -10.44 -14.51 -9.69
CA GLY A 119 -11.49 -14.17 -10.63
C GLY A 119 -12.67 -15.14 -10.56
N ILE A 120 -13.89 -14.58 -10.46
CA ILE A 120 -15.12 -15.38 -10.46
C ILE A 120 -15.27 -16.04 -11.84
N ARG A 121 -15.47 -17.37 -11.87
CA ARG A 121 -15.51 -18.26 -13.05
C ARG A 121 -14.22 -18.46 -13.83
N SER A 122 -13.30 -17.49 -13.82
CA SER A 122 -12.00 -17.69 -14.45
C SER A 122 -11.08 -18.52 -13.58
N GLU A 123 -11.29 -18.51 -12.26
CA GLU A 123 -10.45 -19.13 -11.23
C GLU A 123 -8.97 -18.69 -11.34
N LYS A 124 -8.73 -17.56 -12.03
CA LYS A 124 -7.40 -16.99 -12.20
C LYS A 124 -7.12 -16.02 -11.07
N ALA A 125 -5.98 -16.20 -10.42
CA ALA A 125 -5.44 -15.24 -9.47
C ALA A 125 -5.27 -13.86 -10.12
N VAL A 126 -5.56 -12.82 -9.34
CA VAL A 126 -5.30 -11.43 -9.69
C VAL A 126 -4.23 -10.94 -8.73
N TYR A 127 -3.04 -10.72 -9.27
CA TYR A 127 -1.91 -10.12 -8.57
C TYR A 127 -1.78 -8.66 -8.98
N ALA A 128 -1.39 -7.80 -8.03
CA ALA A 128 -1.15 -6.40 -8.30
C ALA A 128 0.00 -5.86 -7.45
N ASN A 129 0.73 -4.88 -7.97
CA ASN A 129 1.68 -4.11 -7.17
C ASN A 129 0.99 -2.94 -6.44
N ALA A 130 -0.16 -2.49 -6.93
CA ALA A 130 -0.98 -1.50 -6.27
C ALA A 130 -2.46 -1.82 -6.50
N CYS A 131 -3.28 -1.68 -5.46
CA CYS A 131 -4.72 -1.79 -5.55
C CYS A 131 -5.31 -0.55 -4.88
N THR A 132 -6.03 0.29 -5.63
CA THR A 132 -6.59 1.54 -5.08
C THR A 132 -8.06 1.68 -5.46
N LEU A 133 -8.88 2.16 -4.53
CA LEU A 133 -10.29 2.45 -4.79
C LEU A 133 -10.42 3.46 -5.92
N LEU A 134 -11.29 3.17 -6.88
CA LEU A 134 -11.68 4.12 -7.91
C LEU A 134 -12.31 5.36 -7.23
N PRO A 135 -11.76 6.59 -7.41
CA PRO A 135 -12.19 7.75 -6.64
C PRO A 135 -13.70 8.02 -6.71
N GLU A 136 -14.30 7.82 -7.88
CA GLU A 136 -15.72 8.01 -8.12
C GLU A 136 -16.58 7.04 -7.29
N ALA A 137 -16.09 5.82 -7.04
CA ALA A 137 -16.78 4.81 -6.23
C ALA A 137 -16.87 5.17 -4.73
N ARG A 138 -16.08 6.13 -4.27
CA ARG A 138 -16.06 6.56 -2.86
C ARG A 138 -17.41 7.11 -2.39
N GLN A 139 -18.19 7.71 -3.28
CA GLN A 139 -19.42 8.43 -2.94
C GLN A 139 -20.53 7.50 -2.42
N TRP A 140 -20.50 6.22 -2.78
CA TRP A 140 -21.50 5.23 -2.35
C TRP A 140 -20.90 4.04 -1.61
N LEU A 141 -19.61 4.10 -1.26
CA LEU A 141 -18.99 3.10 -0.40
C LEU A 141 -19.53 3.26 1.03
N ARG A 142 -20.52 2.43 1.36
CA ARG A 142 -21.14 2.39 2.68
C ARG A 142 -20.12 1.99 3.76
N TRP A 143 -20.34 2.45 4.99
CA TRP A 143 -19.41 2.20 6.11
C TRP A 143 -19.21 0.71 6.43
N ASP A 144 -20.27 -0.10 6.36
CA ASP A 144 -20.22 -1.55 6.54
C ASP A 144 -19.30 -2.21 5.49
N LEU A 145 -19.45 -1.83 4.23
CA LEU A 145 -18.63 -2.31 3.13
C LEU A 145 -17.18 -1.84 3.26
N GLN A 146 -16.96 -0.55 3.56
CA GLN A 146 -15.62 -0.01 3.78
C GLN A 146 -14.88 -0.83 4.85
N ARG A 147 -15.56 -1.11 5.97
CA ARG A 147 -15.02 -1.94 7.05
C ARG A 147 -14.71 -3.37 6.60
N ALA A 148 -15.59 -3.97 5.78
CA ALA A 148 -15.37 -5.30 5.22
C ALA A 148 -14.14 -5.33 4.31
N TYR A 149 -14.03 -4.42 3.35
CA TYR A 149 -12.88 -4.34 2.44
C TYR A 149 -11.57 -4.02 3.17
N ALA A 150 -11.58 -3.10 4.15
CA ALA A 150 -10.42 -2.83 4.99
C ALA A 150 -9.89 -4.11 5.68
N ARG A 151 -10.79 -4.98 6.18
CA ARG A 151 -10.39 -6.27 6.78
C ARG A 151 -9.75 -7.21 5.75
N ARG A 152 -10.22 -7.17 4.50
CA ARG A 152 -9.65 -7.96 3.39
C ARG A 152 -8.25 -7.44 3.03
N PHE A 153 -8.01 -6.13 2.99
CA PHE A 153 -6.67 -5.57 2.79
C PHE A 153 -5.72 -5.85 3.96
N ALA A 154 -6.21 -5.82 5.20
CA ALA A 154 -5.44 -6.26 6.36
C ALA A 154 -5.05 -7.76 6.26
N THR A 155 -5.95 -8.60 5.73
CA THR A 155 -5.68 -10.03 5.46
C THR A 155 -4.56 -10.19 4.42
N ILE A 156 -4.63 -9.45 3.31
CA ILE A 156 -3.57 -9.42 2.28
C ILE A 156 -2.24 -9.00 2.90
N ALA A 157 -2.24 -7.99 3.76
CA ALA A 157 -1.03 -7.54 4.45
C ALA A 157 -0.40 -8.64 5.30
N GLN A 158 -1.20 -9.39 6.06
CA GLN A 158 -0.71 -10.50 6.90
C GLN A 158 -0.12 -11.67 6.09
N GLN A 159 -0.62 -11.88 4.87
CA GLN A 159 -0.11 -12.91 3.95
C GLN A 159 1.15 -12.49 3.20
N PHE A 160 1.45 -11.18 3.14
CA PHE A 160 2.60 -10.66 2.40
C PHE A 160 3.94 -11.13 3.00
N GLN A 161 4.84 -11.60 2.13
CA GLN A 161 6.19 -12.05 2.49
C GLN A 161 7.20 -10.90 2.44
N GLY A 162 6.97 -9.86 3.24
CA GLY A 162 7.84 -8.70 3.29
C GLY A 162 7.47 -7.76 4.43
N THR A 163 8.12 -6.61 4.45
CA THR A 163 7.83 -5.55 5.42
C THR A 163 6.50 -4.91 5.07
N VAL A 164 5.61 -4.79 6.06
CA VAL A 164 4.32 -4.11 5.91
C VAL A 164 4.41 -2.78 6.64
N VAL A 165 3.92 -1.72 6.01
CA VAL A 165 3.85 -0.38 6.61
C VAL A 165 2.40 0.07 6.70
N VAL A 166 2.05 0.71 7.81
CA VAL A 166 0.73 1.29 8.04
C VAL A 166 0.86 2.68 8.67
N ASP A 167 0.06 3.63 8.17
CA ASP A 167 -0.02 4.97 8.73
C ASP A 167 -0.66 4.94 10.14
N VAL A 168 -0.08 5.69 11.07
CA VAL A 168 -0.61 5.89 12.42
C VAL A 168 -2.00 6.51 12.41
N GLU A 169 -2.31 7.39 11.44
CA GLU A 169 -3.65 7.98 11.34
C GLU A 169 -4.68 6.94 10.91
N ASN A 170 -4.30 5.97 10.07
CA ASN A 170 -5.18 4.83 9.76
C ASN A 170 -5.42 3.98 11.00
N LEU A 171 -4.38 3.73 11.82
CA LEU A 171 -4.55 3.04 13.10
C LEU A 171 -5.46 3.80 14.07
N ARG A 172 -5.40 5.14 14.12
CA ARG A 172 -6.21 5.92 15.07
C ARG A 172 -7.67 5.99 14.65
N ASN A 173 -7.90 6.23 13.36
CA ASN A 173 -9.21 6.60 12.84
C ASN A 173 -10.02 5.40 12.30
N ASP A 174 -9.38 4.25 12.07
CA ASP A 174 -10.06 3.05 11.55
C ASP A 174 -9.94 1.85 12.51
N HIS A 175 -11.08 1.43 13.06
CA HIS A 175 -11.20 0.30 13.97
C HIS A 175 -10.67 -1.03 13.42
N VAL A 176 -10.60 -1.21 12.10
CA VAL A 176 -10.01 -2.40 11.49
C VAL A 176 -8.50 -2.39 11.68
N PHE A 177 -7.86 -1.24 11.43
CA PHE A 177 -6.42 -1.11 11.53
C PHE A 177 -5.96 -1.01 12.98
N GLN A 178 -6.76 -0.48 13.91
CA GLN A 178 -6.47 -0.45 15.36
C GLN A 178 -5.93 -1.79 15.90
N ASN A 179 -6.49 -2.91 15.46
CA ASN A 179 -6.10 -4.25 15.91
C ASN A 179 -4.99 -4.90 15.09
N LEU A 180 -4.63 -4.33 13.93
CA LEU A 180 -3.64 -4.90 13.02
C LEU A 180 -2.31 -5.26 13.71
N PRO A 181 -1.73 -4.44 14.61
CA PRO A 181 -0.51 -4.81 15.33
C PRO A 181 -0.66 -6.02 16.26
N GLN A 182 -1.81 -6.16 16.92
CA GLN A 182 -2.09 -7.30 17.79
C GLN A 182 -2.29 -8.56 16.95
N ASP A 183 -3.05 -8.45 15.86
CA ASP A 183 -3.31 -9.55 14.93
C ASP A 183 -2.01 -9.98 14.24
N TRP A 184 -1.14 -9.04 13.87
CA TRP A 184 0.18 -9.32 13.31
C TRP A 184 1.04 -10.16 14.24
N ARG A 185 1.16 -9.77 15.52
CA ARG A 185 1.88 -10.54 16.55
C ARG A 185 1.30 -11.93 16.72
N ALA A 186 -0.03 -12.04 16.78
CA ALA A 186 -0.70 -13.32 16.92
C ALA A 186 -0.48 -14.22 15.70
N HIS A 187 -0.48 -13.64 14.49
CA HIS A 187 -0.29 -14.36 13.23
C HIS A 187 1.17 -14.81 13.03
N LYS A 188 2.13 -13.88 13.13
CA LYS A 188 3.56 -14.12 12.88
C LYS A 188 4.27 -14.76 14.06
N GLY A 189 4.01 -14.30 15.29
CA GLY A 189 4.65 -14.83 16.51
C GLY A 189 4.29 -16.29 16.87
N ARG A 190 3.28 -16.89 16.20
CA ARG A 190 3.01 -18.33 16.26
C ARG A 190 3.94 -19.15 15.36
N ARG A 191 4.50 -18.55 14.31
CA ARG A 191 5.55 -19.15 13.50
C ARG A 191 6.85 -19.00 14.30
N LYS A 192 7.38 -20.12 14.81
CA LYS A 192 8.57 -20.13 15.70
C LYS A 192 9.80 -19.41 15.13
N GLU A 193 9.83 -19.22 13.81
CA GLU A 193 10.96 -18.67 13.05
C GLU A 193 10.80 -17.18 12.71
N ASP A 194 9.59 -16.60 12.83
CA ASP A 194 9.31 -15.24 12.37
C ASP A 194 8.76 -14.42 13.56
N PRO A 195 9.61 -13.71 14.33
CA PRO A 195 9.11 -12.89 15.43
C PRO A 195 8.10 -11.90 14.84
N GLY A 196 6.88 -11.88 15.38
CA GLY A 196 5.83 -10.95 14.95
C GLY A 196 6.15 -9.52 15.37
N ASP A 197 7.28 -9.02 14.89
CA ASP A 197 7.87 -7.77 15.30
C ASP A 197 7.03 -6.61 14.75
N VAL A 198 6.69 -5.71 15.66
CA VAL A 198 6.00 -4.46 15.36
C VAL A 198 6.92 -3.33 15.78
N PHE A 199 7.27 -2.51 14.81
CA PHE A 199 8.13 -1.36 14.98
C PHE A 199 7.36 -0.06 14.77
N THR A 200 7.87 1.00 15.37
CA THR A 200 7.38 2.36 15.15
C THR A 200 8.50 3.24 14.61
N TYR A 201 8.19 4.16 13.70
CA TYR A 201 9.15 5.11 13.16
C TYR A 201 8.56 6.52 13.05
N GLY A 202 9.32 7.52 13.49
CA GLY A 202 8.91 8.93 13.39
C GLY A 202 7.74 9.34 14.29
N LEU A 203 7.29 8.48 15.20
CA LEU A 203 6.19 8.76 16.12
C LEU A 203 6.67 9.40 17.44
N PRO A 204 5.89 10.30 18.04
CA PRO A 204 6.17 10.81 19.39
C PRO A 204 6.16 9.69 20.43
N PRO A 205 7.00 9.74 21.48
CA PRO A 205 7.04 8.72 22.53
C PRO A 205 5.68 8.43 23.18
N GLU A 206 4.85 9.46 23.38
CA GLU A 206 3.52 9.33 23.98
C GLU A 206 2.56 8.49 23.11
N VAL A 207 2.76 8.58 21.78
CA VAL A 207 2.01 7.82 20.78
C VAL A 207 2.52 6.38 20.72
N VAL A 208 3.83 6.20 20.83
CA VAL A 208 4.45 4.87 20.92
C VAL A 208 3.91 4.16 22.17
N ASP A 209 4.06 4.76 23.35
CA ASP A 209 3.65 4.16 24.64
C ASP A 209 2.15 3.87 24.73
N GLY A 210 1.31 4.72 24.11
CA GLY A 210 -0.14 4.54 24.06
C GLY A 210 -0.63 3.55 23.01
N LEU A 211 0.13 3.37 21.91
CA LEU A 211 -0.21 2.37 20.90
C LEU A 211 0.20 0.99 21.37
N TYR A 212 1.47 0.75 21.74
CA TYR A 212 2.00 -0.51 22.32
C TYR A 212 3.45 -0.25 22.78
N PRO A 213 4.09 -1.04 23.67
CA PRO A 213 5.54 -0.96 23.89
C PRO A 213 6.31 -1.46 22.65
N GLY A 214 6.22 -0.71 21.56
CA GLY A 214 6.81 -0.98 20.26
C GLY A 214 8.31 -0.69 20.28
N ARG A 215 9.07 -1.48 19.55
CA ARG A 215 10.47 -1.20 19.35
C ARG A 215 10.56 -0.04 18.35
N ILE A 216 11.14 1.09 18.76
CA ILE A 216 11.44 2.18 17.83
C ILE A 216 12.63 1.76 16.97
N ILE A 217 12.53 1.92 15.65
CA ILE A 217 13.62 1.66 14.70
C ILE A 217 14.25 2.96 14.23
N GLY A 218 15.54 2.95 13.95
CA GLY A 218 16.24 4.09 13.35
C GLY A 218 16.52 3.81 11.87
N ILE A 219 15.84 4.52 10.98
CA ILE A 219 16.01 4.40 9.53
C ILE A 219 16.92 5.52 9.03
N ASP A 220 18.02 5.17 8.37
CA ASP A 220 18.89 6.15 7.69
C ASP A 220 18.49 6.23 6.21
N PRO A 221 17.76 7.27 5.78
CA PRO A 221 17.29 7.36 4.40
C PRO A 221 18.42 7.58 3.38
N LEU A 222 19.64 7.84 3.86
CA LEU A 222 20.80 8.17 3.03
C LEU A 222 21.82 7.02 2.99
N ALA A 223 21.51 5.87 3.59
CA ALA A 223 22.45 4.75 3.74
C ALA A 223 22.88 4.10 2.41
N LYS A 224 22.04 4.18 1.37
CA LYS A 224 22.25 3.55 0.06
C LYS A 224 22.54 4.57 -1.06
N CYS A 225 22.95 5.79 -0.71
CA CYS A 225 23.36 6.79 -1.70
C CYS A 225 24.83 6.59 -2.06
N PHE A 226 25.11 6.12 -3.28
CA PHE A 226 26.49 5.88 -3.75
C PHE A 226 26.98 6.94 -4.74
N GLY A 227 26.05 7.61 -5.44
CA GLY A 227 26.36 8.68 -6.38
C GLY A 227 25.39 9.85 -6.33
N PHE A 228 25.67 10.87 -7.15
CA PHE A 228 24.83 12.07 -7.23
C PHE A 228 23.43 11.76 -7.77
N ASP A 229 23.31 10.87 -8.74
CA ASP A 229 22.01 10.46 -9.30
C ASP A 229 21.14 9.77 -8.24
N ASP A 230 21.73 8.90 -7.41
CA ASP A 230 21.05 8.30 -6.26
C ASP A 230 20.61 9.38 -5.27
N ALA A 231 21.51 10.32 -4.94
CA ALA A 231 21.23 11.40 -4.02
C ALA A 231 20.10 12.32 -4.53
N TRP A 232 20.04 12.57 -5.84
CA TRP A 232 18.98 13.33 -6.47
C TRP A 232 17.66 12.56 -6.45
N LEU A 233 17.66 11.28 -6.79
CA LEU A 233 16.47 10.44 -6.73
C LEU A 233 15.93 10.35 -5.29
N VAL A 234 16.81 10.13 -4.31
CA VAL A 234 16.46 10.13 -2.89
C VAL A 234 15.90 11.48 -2.48
N ALA A 235 16.51 12.60 -2.87
CA ALA A 235 15.98 13.92 -2.57
C ALA A 235 14.54 14.11 -3.06
N VAL A 236 14.28 13.76 -4.34
CA VAL A 236 12.93 13.82 -4.92
C VAL A 236 11.96 12.92 -4.14
N LYS A 237 12.38 11.70 -3.82
CA LYS A 237 11.54 10.72 -3.12
C LYS A 237 11.24 11.10 -1.66
N LEU A 238 12.16 11.78 -0.99
CA LEU A 238 11.96 12.37 0.33
C LEU A 238 11.08 13.62 0.31
N GLY A 239 10.60 14.06 -0.87
CA GLY A 239 9.69 15.18 -1.02
C GLY A 239 10.37 16.51 -1.30
N ALA A 240 11.63 16.52 -1.75
CA ALA A 240 12.23 17.75 -2.26
C ALA A 240 11.51 18.22 -3.52
N GLU A 241 11.13 19.49 -3.57
CA GLU A 241 10.61 20.13 -4.78
C GLU A 241 11.60 19.94 -5.95
N PRO A 242 11.14 19.74 -7.20
CA PRO A 242 12.02 19.49 -8.34
C PRO A 242 13.11 20.55 -8.52
N THR A 243 12.81 21.80 -8.19
CA THR A 243 13.74 22.94 -8.26
C THR A 243 14.75 22.96 -7.11
N ALA A 244 14.44 22.35 -5.97
CA ALA A 244 15.30 22.26 -4.79
C ALA A 244 16.08 20.94 -4.72
N ALA A 245 15.63 19.90 -5.44
CA ALA A 245 16.18 18.54 -5.38
C ALA A 245 17.69 18.49 -5.65
N ILE A 246 18.21 19.30 -6.56
CA ILE A 246 19.66 19.39 -6.84
C ILE A 246 20.42 19.86 -5.59
N ASN A 247 19.92 20.89 -4.89
CA ASN A 247 20.56 21.41 -3.68
C ASN A 247 20.54 20.40 -2.54
N VAL A 248 19.43 19.66 -2.42
CA VAL A 248 19.30 18.58 -1.43
C VAL A 248 20.22 17.41 -1.77
N ALA A 249 20.34 17.03 -3.05
CA ALA A 249 21.25 16.00 -3.51
C ALA A 249 22.71 16.32 -3.15
N TRP A 250 23.14 17.57 -3.35
CA TRP A 250 24.45 18.02 -2.93
C TRP A 250 24.66 17.92 -1.41
N ALA A 251 23.65 18.25 -0.61
CA ALA A 251 23.70 18.09 0.84
C ALA A 251 23.82 16.62 1.26
N ILE A 252 23.10 15.73 0.58
CA ILE A 252 23.20 14.27 0.78
C ILE A 252 24.61 13.78 0.44
N MET A 253 25.19 14.21 -0.68
CA MET A 253 26.56 13.83 -1.05
C MET A 253 27.60 14.30 -0.03
N GLN A 254 27.46 15.50 0.53
CA GLN A 254 28.33 15.97 1.62
C GLN A 254 28.19 15.08 2.87
N ALA A 255 26.96 14.69 3.21
CA ALA A 255 26.72 13.78 4.32
C ALA A 255 27.33 12.39 4.08
N VAL A 256 27.23 11.84 2.87
CA VAL A 256 27.84 10.56 2.48
C VAL A 256 29.37 10.62 2.60
N THR A 257 29.99 11.70 2.11
CA THR A 257 31.45 11.89 2.24
C THR A 257 31.87 11.98 3.71
N ALA A 258 31.18 12.78 4.53
CA ALA A 258 31.45 12.90 5.96
C ALA A 258 31.19 11.60 6.73
N SER A 259 30.22 10.80 6.28
CA SER A 259 29.87 9.48 6.81
C SER A 259 31.03 8.50 6.64
N ASN A 260 31.60 8.42 5.42
CA ASN A 260 32.72 7.55 5.08
C ASN A 260 33.99 7.90 5.89
N ASP A 261 34.31 9.18 6.06
CA ASP A 261 35.48 9.63 6.83
C ASP A 261 35.37 9.34 8.33
N LYS A 262 34.15 9.37 8.89
CA LYS A 262 33.92 9.25 10.34
C LYS A 262 33.22 7.94 10.77
N SER A 263 33.02 6.99 9.86
CA SER A 263 32.35 5.70 10.08
C SER A 263 31.05 5.80 10.91
N ARG A 264 30.19 6.79 10.58
CA ARG A 264 28.90 7.05 11.27
C ARG A 264 27.73 6.89 10.29
N PRO A 265 26.48 6.75 10.75
CA PRO A 265 25.33 6.82 9.83
C PRO A 265 25.32 8.12 9.06
N THR A 266 24.93 8.07 7.78
CA THR A 266 24.93 9.20 6.86
C THR A 266 23.98 10.30 7.33
N ILE A 267 22.78 9.96 7.81
CA ILE A 267 21.88 10.97 8.39
C ILE A 267 22.46 11.64 9.64
N THR A 268 23.27 10.92 10.43
CA THR A 268 23.97 11.51 11.59
C THR A 268 25.12 12.41 11.14
N ALA A 269 25.80 12.08 10.03
CA ALA A 269 26.81 12.95 9.43
C ALA A 269 26.20 14.26 8.92
N TRP A 270 25.04 14.19 8.25
CA TRP A 270 24.23 15.36 7.89
C TRP A 270 23.98 16.27 9.11
N GLY A 271 23.45 15.71 10.20
CA GLY A 271 23.17 16.49 11.41
C GLY A 271 24.40 17.11 12.08
N ALA A 272 25.60 16.58 11.82
CA ALA A 272 26.85 17.17 12.31
C ALA A 272 27.37 18.28 11.40
N LEU A 273 27.16 18.17 10.08
CA LEU A 273 27.44 19.23 9.11
C LEU A 273 26.53 20.44 9.35
N GLU A 274 25.23 20.19 9.55
CA GLU A 274 24.21 21.23 9.76
C GLU A 274 24.48 22.07 11.02
N ARG A 275 25.02 21.44 12.07
CA ARG A 275 25.42 22.07 13.33
C ARG A 275 26.84 22.67 13.32
N GLY A 276 27.58 22.54 12.21
CA GLY A 276 28.96 23.04 12.08
C GLY A 276 30.00 22.27 12.88
N TYR A 277 29.69 21.05 13.35
CA TYR A 277 30.62 20.20 14.10
C TYR A 277 31.62 19.45 13.21
N ILE A 278 31.33 19.40 11.91
CA ILE A 278 32.22 18.84 10.90
C ILE A 278 32.34 19.86 9.79
N THR A 279 33.57 20.14 9.37
CA THR A 279 33.87 20.86 8.13
C THR A 279 34.15 19.81 7.07
N THR A 280 33.32 19.69 6.03
CA THR A 280 33.70 18.88 4.87
C THR A 280 34.85 19.58 4.13
N PRO A 281 35.87 18.85 3.68
CA PRO A 281 36.84 19.40 2.74
C PRO A 281 36.07 19.95 1.54
N GLN A 282 36.37 21.18 1.15
CA GLN A 282 35.92 21.71 -0.12
C GLN A 282 36.44 20.76 -1.22
N PHE A 283 35.54 19.97 -1.80
CA PHE A 283 35.72 19.21 -3.04
C PHE A 283 36.70 18.01 -3.00
N MET A 284 36.19 16.83 -2.64
CA MET A 284 36.46 15.61 -3.42
C MET A 284 35.13 15.11 -3.97
N ILE A 285 34.60 15.86 -4.93
CA ILE A 285 33.46 15.43 -5.72
C ILE A 285 34.06 14.96 -7.05
N PRO A 286 33.71 13.76 -7.57
CA PRO A 286 34.23 13.26 -8.82
C PRO A 286 34.05 14.32 -9.92
N SER A 287 35.11 14.61 -10.67
CA SER A 287 35.13 15.59 -11.77
C SER A 287 34.15 15.30 -12.92
N GLU A 288 33.34 14.26 -12.79
CA GLU A 288 32.48 13.69 -13.83
C GLU A 288 31.02 14.17 -13.76
N THR A 289 30.61 14.89 -12.70
CA THR A 289 29.17 15.09 -12.44
C THR A 289 28.47 16.20 -13.25
N GLY A 290 29.17 17.06 -14.01
CA GLY A 290 28.56 18.07 -14.92
C GLY A 290 27.60 19.10 -14.31
N ALA A 291 27.18 18.95 -13.05
CA ALA A 291 26.18 19.75 -12.36
C ALA A 291 26.83 20.96 -11.68
N VAL A 292 26.15 22.11 -11.78
CA VAL A 292 26.55 23.34 -11.08
C VAL A 292 26.48 23.11 -9.58
N ILE A 293 27.59 23.38 -8.88
CA ILE A 293 27.66 23.29 -7.42
C ILE A 293 26.92 24.50 -6.82
N PRO A 294 25.88 24.28 -6.00
CA PRO A 294 25.14 25.35 -5.33
C PRO A 294 25.94 25.98 -4.18
N THR A 295 25.54 27.19 -3.79
CA THR A 295 26.11 27.84 -2.61
C THR A 295 25.75 27.05 -1.34
N PRO A 296 26.61 27.06 -0.30
CA PRO A 296 26.30 26.40 0.96
C PRO A 296 24.97 26.84 1.57
N GLU A 297 24.64 28.12 1.48
CA GLU A 297 23.37 28.67 1.95
C GLU A 297 22.17 28.07 1.20
N SER A 298 22.24 27.97 -0.12
CA SER A 298 21.20 27.37 -0.95
C SER A 298 21.01 25.88 -0.63
N MET A 299 22.12 25.16 -0.42
CA MET A 299 22.10 23.76 0.02
C MET A 299 21.38 23.62 1.36
N TRP A 300 21.77 24.37 2.38
CA TRP A 300 21.20 24.24 3.73
C TRP A 300 19.73 24.65 3.78
N ASN A 301 19.35 25.72 3.09
CA ASN A 301 17.97 26.18 3.06
C ASN A 301 17.04 25.16 2.38
N ALA A 302 17.51 24.50 1.32
CA ALA A 302 16.74 23.45 0.63
C ALA A 302 16.68 22.13 1.43
N SER A 303 17.78 21.74 2.07
CA SER A 303 17.92 20.41 2.70
C SER A 303 17.35 20.33 4.12
N ARG A 304 17.32 21.42 4.89
CA ARG A 304 16.77 21.40 6.26
C ARG A 304 15.30 20.94 6.32
N PRO A 305 14.36 21.47 5.51
CA PRO A 305 12.97 21.00 5.55
C PRO A 305 12.82 19.52 5.22
N VAL A 306 13.68 18.99 4.35
CA VAL A 306 13.63 17.61 3.87
C VAL A 306 14.33 16.64 4.84
N LEU A 307 15.56 16.93 5.28
CA LEU A 307 16.40 15.99 6.02
C LEU A 307 16.25 16.10 7.55
N THR A 308 15.83 17.25 8.07
CA THR A 308 15.69 17.45 9.54
C THR A 308 14.61 16.56 10.16
N PRO A 309 13.41 16.38 9.56
CA PRO A 309 12.42 15.44 10.10
C PRO A 309 12.98 14.01 10.25
N TRP A 310 13.72 13.55 9.24
CA TRP A 310 14.39 12.24 9.26
C TRP A 310 15.48 12.14 10.31
N LEU A 311 16.31 13.18 10.45
CA LEU A 311 17.33 13.24 11.50
C LEU A 311 16.69 13.14 12.90
N ARG A 312 15.62 13.89 13.15
CA ARG A 312 14.91 13.87 14.44
C ARG A 312 14.34 12.48 14.76
N ALA A 313 13.69 11.86 13.78
CA ALA A 313 13.16 10.50 13.91
C ALA A 313 14.28 9.47 14.18
N TYR A 314 15.39 9.59 13.45
CA TYR A 314 16.56 8.73 13.62
C TYR A 314 17.24 8.89 14.99
N GLU A 315 17.40 10.12 15.47
CA GLU A 315 17.98 10.42 16.79
C GLU A 315 17.05 9.94 17.92
N ALA A 316 15.73 10.12 17.79
CA ALA A 316 14.75 9.61 18.74
C ALA A 316 14.83 8.09 18.91
N ALA A 317 15.08 7.35 17.82
CA ALA A 317 15.23 5.90 17.87
C ALA A 317 16.48 5.40 18.62
N LYS A 318 17.50 6.25 18.84
CA LYS A 318 18.75 5.87 19.53
C LYS A 318 18.66 5.93 21.05
N VAL A 319 17.63 6.56 21.60
CA VAL A 319 17.55 6.92 23.01
C VAL A 319 16.35 6.23 23.66
N ASP A 320 16.59 5.40 24.67
CA ASP A 320 15.56 4.97 25.61
C ASP A 320 15.52 5.94 26.80
N TYR A 321 14.39 6.59 27.00
CA TYR A 321 14.12 7.32 28.23
C TYR A 321 13.51 6.36 29.24
N VAL A 322 14.28 5.95 30.25
CA VAL A 322 13.73 5.18 31.38
C VAL A 322 13.65 6.10 32.58
N MET A 323 12.44 6.56 32.90
CA MET A 323 12.17 7.19 34.19
C MET A 323 12.08 6.11 35.26
N ARG A 324 13.10 6.00 36.12
CA ARG A 324 13.00 5.18 37.32
C ARG A 324 12.51 6.04 38.48
N PRO A 325 11.40 5.66 39.14
CA PRO A 325 11.02 6.31 40.38
C PRO A 325 12.10 6.04 41.42
N ASN A 326 12.77 7.09 41.86
CA ASN A 326 13.73 7.03 42.96
C ASN A 326 12.98 7.34 44.25
N ARG A 327 12.98 6.42 45.21
CA ARG A 327 12.12 6.50 46.41
C ARG A 327 12.49 7.64 47.37
N GLU A 328 13.63 8.32 47.18
CA GLU A 328 14.10 9.32 48.15
C GLU A 328 14.41 10.71 47.57
N LYS A 329 14.50 10.92 46.26
CA LYS A 329 14.67 12.25 45.64
C LYS A 329 14.08 12.28 44.23
N LEU A 330 13.67 13.48 43.78
CA LEU A 330 13.19 13.83 42.43
C LEU A 330 13.61 12.83 41.35
N SER A 331 12.62 12.33 40.59
CA SER A 331 12.78 11.35 39.51
C SER A 331 14.02 11.63 38.69
N THR A 332 15.01 10.73 38.77
CA THR A 332 16.27 10.91 38.04
C THR A 332 16.09 10.33 36.64
N MET A 333 16.08 11.18 35.62
CA MET A 333 16.00 10.74 34.23
C MET A 333 17.32 10.08 33.84
N MET A 334 17.33 8.75 33.70
CA MET A 334 18.47 8.04 33.13
C MET A 334 18.25 7.84 31.63
N LEU A 335 19.10 8.49 30.84
CA LEU A 335 19.23 8.24 29.41
C LEU A 335 19.97 6.92 29.21
N LYS A 336 19.27 5.90 28.69
CA LYS A 336 19.93 4.68 28.24
C LYS A 336 20.02 4.75 26.72
N THR A 337 21.22 4.85 26.17
CA THR A 337 21.41 4.66 24.73
C THR A 337 21.02 3.23 24.39
N ARG A 338 20.05 3.04 23.50
CA ARG A 338 19.86 1.71 22.90
C ARG A 338 21.11 1.45 22.08
N GLY A 339 21.83 0.37 22.42
CA GLY A 339 22.80 -0.19 21.49
C GLY A 339 22.09 -0.37 20.15
N ARG A 340 22.72 0.10 19.06
CA ARG A 340 22.24 0.01 17.68
C ARG A 340 21.42 -1.25 17.48
N SER A 341 20.09 -1.13 17.52
CA SER A 341 19.22 -2.19 17.04
C SER A 341 19.23 -2.05 15.53
N THR A 342 20.29 -2.55 14.88
CA THR A 342 20.37 -2.79 13.44
C THR A 342 19.46 -3.97 13.09
N TYR A 343 18.20 -3.87 13.51
CA TYR A 343 17.19 -4.86 13.18
C TYR A 343 16.79 -4.60 11.73
N SER A 344 16.98 -5.59 10.86
CA SER A 344 16.35 -5.58 9.54
C SER A 344 14.88 -5.93 9.77
N PRO A 345 13.91 -5.05 9.50
CA PRO A 345 12.49 -5.32 9.67
C PRO A 345 11.91 -6.36 8.69
N ARG A 346 12.72 -7.31 8.21
CA ARG A 346 12.25 -8.40 7.33
C ARG A 346 11.06 -9.08 7.96
N SER A 347 9.93 -9.04 7.25
CA SER A 347 8.65 -9.62 7.72
C SER A 347 8.10 -8.98 9.00
N ALA A 348 8.35 -7.68 9.20
CA ALA A 348 7.78 -6.90 10.30
C ALA A 348 6.64 -5.98 9.86
N LEU A 349 5.87 -5.52 10.84
CA LEU A 349 4.93 -4.41 10.70
C LEU A 349 5.58 -3.13 11.20
N VAL A 350 5.64 -2.08 10.37
CA VAL A 350 6.16 -0.77 10.74
C VAL A 350 5.02 0.25 10.73
N VAL A 351 4.79 0.89 11.87
CA VAL A 351 3.86 2.00 12.02
C VAL A 351 4.62 3.31 11.87
N TYR A 352 4.14 4.21 11.02
CA TYR A 352 4.79 5.51 10.78
C TYR A 352 3.77 6.65 10.66
N ASP A 353 4.24 7.88 10.77
CA ASP A 353 3.45 9.08 10.48
C ASP A 353 3.65 9.49 9.03
N SER A 354 2.60 9.31 8.22
CA SER A 354 2.62 9.64 6.80
C SER A 354 2.68 11.15 6.52
N GLN A 355 2.26 12.00 7.46
CA GLN A 355 2.29 13.46 7.29
C GLN A 355 3.70 14.01 7.48
N SER A 356 4.41 13.53 8.50
CA SER A 356 5.77 13.99 8.80
C SER A 356 6.83 13.29 7.94
N LEU A 357 6.63 12.00 7.62
CA LEU A 357 7.60 11.17 6.90
C LEU A 357 6.90 10.32 5.82
N PRO A 358 6.33 10.95 4.77
CA PRO A 358 5.56 10.24 3.74
C PRO A 358 6.38 9.19 2.98
N ALA A 359 7.69 9.36 2.89
CA ALA A 359 8.57 8.50 2.10
C ALA A 359 9.06 7.25 2.83
N VAL A 360 8.58 6.95 4.05
CA VAL A 360 8.98 5.74 4.81
C VAL A 360 8.82 4.43 4.03
N PRO A 361 7.70 4.17 3.32
CA PRO A 361 7.55 2.95 2.54
C PRO A 361 8.66 2.80 1.48
N TYR A 362 8.98 3.88 0.79
CA TYR A 362 10.02 3.93 -0.23
C TYR A 362 11.43 3.72 0.37
N VAL A 363 11.73 4.41 1.48
CA VAL A 363 13.05 4.32 2.12
C VAL A 363 13.31 2.91 2.66
N LEU A 364 12.30 2.28 3.28
CA LEU A 364 12.42 0.90 3.74
C LEU A 364 12.65 -0.07 2.58
N ALA A 365 11.94 0.12 1.46
CA ALA A 365 12.11 -0.71 0.28
C ALA A 365 13.53 -0.60 -0.28
N ALA A 366 14.08 0.62 -0.32
CA ALA A 366 15.44 0.88 -0.78
C ALA A 366 16.52 0.31 0.15
N ASP A 367 16.35 0.40 1.47
CA ASP A 367 17.34 -0.09 2.43
C ASP A 367 17.46 -1.62 2.45
N GLU A 368 16.32 -2.31 2.40
CA GLU A 368 16.27 -3.77 2.50
C GLU A 368 16.51 -4.49 1.17
N ASN A 369 16.58 -3.75 0.04
CA ASN A 369 16.50 -4.32 -1.31
C ASN A 369 15.31 -5.30 -1.46
N SER A 370 14.22 -5.03 -0.75
CA SER A 370 13.02 -5.86 -0.74
C SER A 370 11.77 -5.02 -0.93
N SER A 371 10.64 -5.68 -1.18
CA SER A 371 9.37 -4.98 -1.30
C SER A 371 8.75 -4.65 0.05
N VAL A 372 8.14 -3.49 0.11
CA VAL A 372 7.38 -2.99 1.26
C VAL A 372 5.94 -2.78 0.84
N LEU A 373 5.00 -3.42 1.54
CA LEU A 373 3.57 -3.23 1.29
C LEU A 373 3.01 -2.16 2.22
N GLU A 374 2.63 -1.02 1.66
CA GLU A 374 1.84 0.02 2.31
C GLU A 374 0.37 -0.35 2.26
N VAL A 375 -0.24 -0.58 3.43
CA VAL A 375 -1.66 -0.93 3.54
C VAL A 375 -2.50 0.27 3.98
N ARG A 376 -3.67 0.44 3.35
CA ARG A 376 -4.61 1.55 3.55
C ARG A 376 -6.06 1.03 3.59
N PRO A 377 -7.02 1.79 4.14
CA PRO A 377 -8.43 1.40 4.11
C PRO A 377 -9.03 1.25 2.72
N ASP A 378 -8.47 1.96 1.74
CA ASP A 378 -8.91 1.96 0.35
C ASP A 378 -8.03 1.08 -0.57
N GLY A 379 -7.10 0.30 0.00
CA GLY A 379 -6.30 -0.68 -0.72
C GLY A 379 -4.87 -0.77 -0.25
N PHE A 380 -3.93 -0.94 -1.17
CA PHE A 380 -2.51 -1.08 -0.85
C PHE A 380 -1.60 -0.61 -1.99
N ASN A 381 -0.33 -0.41 -1.67
CA ASN A 381 0.72 -0.11 -2.64
C ASN A 381 2.03 -0.81 -2.25
N ILE A 382 2.71 -1.44 -3.21
CA ILE A 382 3.99 -2.09 -3.00
C ILE A 382 5.09 -1.17 -3.51
N HIS A 383 6.00 -0.83 -2.61
CA HIS A 383 7.22 -0.09 -2.90
C HIS A 383 8.37 -1.07 -3.06
N CYS A 384 9.11 -1.01 -4.17
CA CYS A 384 10.29 -1.85 -4.39
C CYS A 384 11.42 -1.06 -5.07
N PRO A 385 12.71 -1.43 -4.86
CA PRO A 385 13.81 -0.86 -5.62
C PRO A 385 13.75 -1.28 -7.09
N GLY A 386 13.80 -0.31 -8.01
CA GLY A 386 13.74 -0.51 -9.47
C GLY A 386 12.45 0.02 -10.12
N THR A 387 12.35 -0.06 -11.45
CA THR A 387 11.13 0.28 -12.18
C THR A 387 10.04 -0.73 -11.84
N LEU A 388 9.05 -0.29 -11.05
CA LEU A 388 7.77 -0.96 -10.94
C LEU A 388 7.18 -1.11 -12.34
N ASN A 389 6.78 -2.33 -12.73
CA ASN A 389 5.93 -2.48 -13.90
C ASN A 389 4.61 -1.78 -13.59
N VAL A 390 4.40 -0.59 -14.14
CA VAL A 390 3.14 0.17 -14.01
C VAL A 390 1.95 -0.67 -14.48
N ASP A 391 2.21 -1.66 -15.34
CA ASP A 391 1.26 -2.60 -15.92
C ASP A 391 0.55 -3.53 -14.90
N GLU A 392 0.98 -3.54 -13.63
CA GLU A 392 0.39 -4.37 -12.57
C GLU A 392 -0.39 -3.56 -11.52
N ALA A 393 -0.56 -2.25 -11.72
CA ALA A 393 -1.42 -1.43 -10.89
C ALA A 393 -2.89 -1.64 -11.27
N VAL A 394 -3.75 -1.88 -10.27
CA VAL A 394 -5.18 -2.09 -10.47
C VAL A 394 -6.02 -1.09 -9.68
N THR A 395 -7.19 -0.77 -10.22
CA THR A 395 -8.21 0.00 -9.49
C THR A 395 -9.40 -0.88 -9.15
N TRP A 396 -10.03 -0.67 -8.00
CA TRP A 396 -11.18 -1.48 -7.57
C TRP A 396 -12.41 -0.63 -7.26
N MET A 397 -13.59 -1.26 -7.27
CA MET A 397 -14.83 -0.66 -6.78
C MET A 397 -15.72 -1.72 -6.10
N PRO A 398 -16.60 -1.32 -5.16
CA PRO A 398 -17.42 -2.26 -4.42
C PRO A 398 -18.48 -2.89 -5.31
N THR A 399 -18.86 -4.12 -4.98
CA THR A 399 -19.95 -4.85 -5.65
C THR A 399 -21.24 -4.86 -4.83
N GLY A 400 -21.29 -4.13 -3.72
CA GLY A 400 -22.38 -4.26 -2.74
C GLY A 400 -22.27 -5.51 -1.84
N GLU A 401 -21.42 -6.47 -2.20
CA GLU A 401 -21.13 -7.69 -1.45
C GLU A 401 -19.79 -7.60 -0.71
N GLU A 402 -19.73 -8.04 0.54
CA GLU A 402 -18.55 -7.91 1.41
C GLU A 402 -17.33 -8.72 0.94
N THR A 403 -17.56 -9.78 0.15
CA THR A 403 -16.54 -10.76 -0.23
C THR A 403 -16.09 -10.63 -1.68
N ARG A 404 -16.66 -9.69 -2.44
CA ARG A 404 -16.46 -9.56 -3.88
C ARG A 404 -16.13 -8.13 -4.24
N ALA A 405 -15.22 -7.93 -5.20
CA ALA A 405 -14.90 -6.63 -5.75
C ALA A 405 -14.85 -6.68 -7.27
N LEU A 406 -15.04 -5.53 -7.91
CA LEU A 406 -14.67 -5.37 -9.31
C LEU A 406 -13.27 -4.78 -9.37
N ILE A 407 -12.38 -5.43 -10.12
CA ILE A 407 -11.00 -5.01 -10.34
C ILE A 407 -10.85 -4.63 -11.80
N ARG A 408 -10.26 -3.48 -12.07
CA ARG A 408 -9.84 -3.02 -13.40
C ARG A 408 -8.34 -3.18 -13.52
N ASP A 409 -7.93 -3.96 -14.51
CA ASP A 409 -6.51 -4.15 -14.85
C ASP A 409 -5.94 -2.96 -15.66
N ALA A 410 -4.63 -2.97 -15.92
CA ALA A 410 -3.95 -1.90 -16.63
C ALA A 410 -4.42 -1.71 -18.09
N ILE A 411 -5.02 -2.73 -18.71
CA ILE A 411 -5.62 -2.63 -20.04
C ILE A 411 -7.07 -2.11 -20.00
N GLY A 412 -7.55 -1.70 -18.83
CA GLY A 412 -8.88 -1.12 -18.63
C GLY A 412 -10.00 -2.15 -18.65
N GLN A 413 -9.74 -3.43 -18.40
CA GLN A 413 -10.77 -4.45 -18.37
C GLN A 413 -11.23 -4.73 -16.94
N TRP A 414 -12.54 -4.66 -16.71
CA TRP A 414 -13.16 -5.00 -15.44
C TRP A 414 -13.33 -6.52 -15.28
N ARG A 415 -13.08 -7.00 -14.06
CA ARG A 415 -13.22 -8.40 -13.66
C ARG A 415 -13.81 -8.47 -12.26
N ALA A 416 -14.74 -9.38 -12.03
CA ALA A 416 -15.17 -9.69 -10.68
C ALA A 416 -14.18 -10.66 -10.02
N VAL A 417 -13.83 -10.38 -8.77
CA VAL A 417 -12.97 -11.24 -7.96
C VAL A 417 -13.62 -11.52 -6.62
N HIS A 418 -13.38 -12.71 -6.09
CA HIS A 418 -13.46 -12.95 -4.65
C HIS A 418 -12.26 -12.31 -3.96
N LEU A 419 -12.43 -11.83 -2.73
CA LEU A 419 -11.35 -11.29 -1.89
C LEU A 419 -11.02 -12.28 -0.76
N PRO A 420 -9.76 -12.33 -0.30
CA PRO A 420 -9.33 -13.26 0.74
C PRO A 420 -9.94 -12.91 2.10
N GLU A 421 -10.57 -13.89 2.75
CA GLU A 421 -11.31 -13.71 4.00
C GLU A 421 -10.46 -13.93 5.26
N PRO A 422 -10.75 -13.26 6.39
CA PRO A 422 -9.98 -13.41 7.63
C PRO A 422 -9.87 -14.85 8.13
N HIS A 423 -10.95 -15.64 8.06
CA HIS A 423 -10.92 -17.04 8.50
C HIS A 423 -10.03 -17.94 7.64
N MET A 424 -9.66 -17.51 6.42
CA MET A 424 -8.65 -18.21 5.61
C MET A 424 -7.32 -18.28 6.36
N LEU A 425 -6.97 -17.23 7.12
CA LEU A 425 -5.76 -17.23 7.93
C LEU A 425 -5.83 -18.29 9.03
N GLU A 426 -6.99 -18.44 9.68
CA GLU A 426 -7.20 -19.42 10.76
C GLU A 426 -7.09 -20.87 10.24
N ARG A 427 -7.60 -21.13 9.04
CA ARG A 427 -7.53 -22.46 8.42
C ARG A 427 -6.16 -22.77 7.80
N ILE A 428 -5.51 -21.81 7.15
CA ILE A 428 -4.09 -21.93 6.75
C ILE A 428 -3.24 -22.29 7.99
N GLN A 429 -3.57 -21.69 9.15
CA GLN A 429 -2.88 -22.00 10.41
C GLN A 429 -3.21 -23.42 10.94
N SER A 430 -4.46 -23.88 10.85
CA SER A 430 -4.86 -25.18 11.40
C SER A 430 -4.48 -26.37 10.53
N GLU A 431 -4.57 -26.23 9.20
CA GLU A 431 -4.34 -27.34 8.26
C GLU A 431 -2.86 -27.56 7.98
N PHE A 432 -2.06 -26.50 7.93
CA PHE A 432 -0.66 -26.64 7.54
C PHE A 432 0.31 -26.81 8.68
N GLY A 433 -0.09 -26.53 9.94
CA GLY A 433 0.68 -26.84 11.15
C GLY A 433 2.20 -26.80 10.94
N LEU A 434 2.70 -25.74 10.29
CA LEU A 434 3.97 -25.80 9.55
C LEU A 434 5.12 -26.05 10.52
N ARG A 435 5.48 -27.31 10.68
CA ARG A 435 6.86 -27.72 10.95
C ARG A 435 7.58 -27.56 9.63
N ALA A 436 8.40 -26.53 9.50
CA ALA A 436 9.37 -26.46 8.42
C ALA A 436 10.60 -27.32 8.79
N PRO A 437 11.34 -27.85 7.79
CA PRO A 437 12.63 -28.52 7.98
C PRO A 437 13.67 -27.64 8.66
#